data_AF-G3ECL5-F1
#
_entry.id   AF-G3ECL5-F1
#
_cell.length_a   1.000
_cell.length_b   1.000
_cell.length_c   1.000
_cell.angle_alpha   90.00
_cell.angle_beta   90.00
_cell.angle_gamma   90.00
#
_symmetry.space_group_name_H-M   'P 1'
#
loop_
_entity.id
_entity.type
_entity.pdbx_description
1 polymer ?
#
loop_
_entity_poly.entity_id
_entity_poly.type
_entity_poly.pdbx_seq_one_letter_code
_entity_poly.pdbx_strand_id
1 'polypeptide(L)'
;AVASSVLGYLKNNHIIEADYSVIFNGTPTSLYNSSQQWDFPNAWPPLQAFIIQSLDKTQQKLAQQVAFKLAEVWLRSNYKSFAEKSMMFEKYDVLASGETGGGGEYTPQTGFGWTNGVVFEFLNRWGDTVSNGTNESRRQG
;
A
#
# COMPACT_ATOMS: atom_id res chain seq x y z
N ALA A 1 -5.11 -21.55 -8.89
CA ALA A 1 -3.82 -22.13 -8.46
C ALA A 1 -2.86 -21.02 -8.00
N VAL A 2 -2.28 -20.21 -8.89
CA VAL A 2 -1.25 -19.21 -8.51
C VAL A 2 -1.77 -18.11 -7.57
N ALA A 3 -2.85 -17.39 -7.92
CA ALA A 3 -3.35 -16.31 -7.06
C ALA A 3 -3.78 -16.83 -5.67
N SER A 4 -4.37 -18.02 -5.60
CA SER A 4 -4.74 -18.67 -4.35
C SER A 4 -3.52 -18.97 -3.47
N SER A 5 -2.41 -19.41 -4.06
CA SER A 5 -1.14 -19.60 -3.34
C SER A 5 -0.56 -18.28 -2.82
N VAL A 6 -0.62 -17.21 -3.62
CA VAL A 6 -0.18 -15.86 -3.18
C VAL A 6 -1.04 -15.38 -2.01
N LEU A 7 -2.38 -15.48 -2.11
CA LEU A 7 -3.27 -15.14 -1.00
C LEU A 7 -3.02 -16.00 0.25
N GLY A 8 -2.70 -17.28 0.06
CA GLY A 8 -2.27 -18.16 1.15
C GLY A 8 -1.00 -17.67 1.82
N TYR A 9 0.01 -17.28 1.04
CA TYR A 9 1.26 -16.71 1.56
C TYR A 9 1.00 -15.42 2.35
N LEU A 10 0.19 -14.49 1.83
CA LEU A 10 -0.10 -13.24 2.53
C LEU A 10 -0.81 -13.46 3.87
N LYS A 11 -1.72 -14.45 3.94
CA LYS A 11 -2.39 -14.83 5.19
C LYS A 11 -1.45 -15.47 6.19
N ASN A 12 -0.66 -16.44 5.75
CA ASN A 12 0.25 -17.18 6.63
C ASN A 12 1.34 -16.30 7.23
N ASN A 13 1.66 -15.18 6.57
CA ASN A 13 2.63 -14.20 7.03
C ASN A 13 1.99 -12.96 7.67
N HIS A 14 0.68 -12.99 7.95
CA HIS A 14 -0.05 -11.90 8.60
C HIS A 14 0.10 -10.54 7.89
N ILE A 15 0.23 -10.55 6.57
CA ILE A 15 0.16 -9.33 5.74
C ILE A 15 -1.32 -8.97 5.52
N ILE A 16 -2.16 -9.99 5.38
CA ILE A 16 -3.63 -9.89 5.38
C ILE A 16 -4.21 -10.90 6.37
N GLU A 17 -5.40 -10.63 6.87
CA GLU A 17 -6.10 -11.50 7.80
C GLU A 17 -6.85 -12.63 7.09
N ALA A 18 -7.39 -13.58 7.88
CA ALA A 18 -8.18 -14.71 7.39
C ALA A 18 -9.41 -14.26 6.58
N ASP A 19 -9.99 -13.10 6.91
CA ASP A 19 -11.12 -12.48 6.21
C ASP A 19 -10.70 -11.56 5.04
N TYR A 20 -9.42 -11.60 4.66
CA TYR A 20 -8.81 -10.79 3.62
C TYR A 20 -8.79 -9.28 3.93
N SER A 21 -8.95 -8.86 5.18
CA SER A 21 -8.64 -7.48 5.59
C SER A 21 -7.12 -7.24 5.60
N VAL A 22 -6.72 -5.98 5.38
CA VAL A 22 -5.31 -5.56 5.36
C VAL A 22 -5.04 -4.80 6.66
N ILE A 23 -3.98 -5.16 7.38
CA ILE A 23 -3.66 -4.58 8.69
C ILE A 23 -2.53 -3.53 8.64
N PHE A 24 -1.79 -3.52 7.54
CA PHE A 24 -0.67 -2.61 7.33
C PHE A 24 -1.05 -1.46 6.38
N ASN A 25 -0.31 -0.36 6.44
CA ASN A 25 -0.45 0.81 5.55
C ASN A 25 0.27 0.63 4.19
N GLY A 26 0.54 -0.62 3.81
CA GLY A 26 1.33 -1.06 2.67
C GLY A 26 1.81 -2.50 2.89
N THR A 27 2.39 -3.12 1.87
CA THR A 27 3.03 -4.43 1.99
C THR A 27 4.49 -4.24 2.40
N PRO A 28 4.96 -4.80 3.53
CA PRO A 28 6.35 -4.64 3.93
C PRO A 28 7.29 -5.33 2.94
N THR A 29 8.50 -4.79 2.76
CA THR A 29 9.52 -5.36 1.87
C THR A 29 9.94 -6.76 2.29
N SER A 30 10.05 -6.98 3.61
CA SER A 30 10.34 -8.27 4.20
C SER A 30 9.61 -8.39 5.55
N LEU A 31 9.72 -9.55 6.20
CA LEU A 31 9.22 -9.77 7.55
C LEU A 31 10.32 -9.68 8.61
N TYR A 32 11.54 -9.37 8.20
CA TYR A 32 12.72 -9.33 9.06
C TYR A 32 13.05 -7.89 9.42
N ASN A 33 13.20 -7.59 10.71
CA ASN A 33 13.55 -6.25 11.19
C ASN A 33 15.06 -6.14 11.39
N SER A 34 15.78 -5.78 10.33
CA SER A 34 17.25 -5.67 10.33
C SER A 34 17.77 -4.24 10.56
N SER A 35 16.88 -3.24 10.64
CA SER A 35 17.21 -1.80 10.51
C SER A 35 17.76 -1.37 9.14
N GLN A 36 17.82 -2.26 8.14
CA GLN A 36 18.17 -1.92 6.76
C GLN A 36 16.95 -1.38 6.00
N GLN A 37 17.20 -0.64 4.92
CA GLN A 37 16.10 0.02 4.17
C GLN A 37 15.19 -0.95 3.43
N TRP A 38 15.70 -2.13 3.08
CA TRP A 38 14.99 -3.17 2.32
C TRP A 38 14.42 -4.28 3.22
N ASP A 39 13.99 -3.89 4.41
CA ASP A 39 13.49 -4.80 5.43
C ASP A 39 12.34 -4.17 6.22
N PHE A 40 11.66 -4.96 7.03
CA PHE A 40 10.58 -4.50 7.89
C PHE A 40 11.06 -3.33 8.79
N PRO A 41 10.27 -2.25 8.95
CA PRO A 41 8.89 -2.05 8.51
C PRO A 41 8.74 -1.28 7.19
N ASN A 42 9.79 -1.17 6.37
CA ASN A 42 9.74 -0.36 5.17
C ASN A 42 8.86 -0.99 4.08
N ALA A 43 8.08 -0.16 3.39
CA ALA A 43 7.36 -0.49 2.17
C ALA A 43 7.80 0.42 1.03
N TRP A 44 8.17 -0.20 -0.10
CA TRP A 44 8.65 0.50 -1.28
C TRP A 44 7.58 0.56 -2.37
N PRO A 45 7.34 1.72 -3.01
CA PRO A 45 6.32 1.90 -4.02
C PRO A 45 6.39 0.88 -5.18
N PRO A 46 7.58 0.54 -5.74
CA PRO A 46 7.66 -0.49 -6.77
C PRO A 46 7.17 -1.88 -6.33
N LEU A 47 7.43 -2.26 -5.07
CA LEU A 47 6.96 -3.55 -4.54
C LEU A 47 5.45 -3.56 -4.34
N GLN A 48 4.86 -2.41 -3.97
CA GLN A 48 3.40 -2.25 -3.93
C GLN A 48 2.80 -2.45 -5.33
N ALA A 49 3.37 -1.80 -6.34
CA ALA A 49 2.93 -1.93 -7.72
C ALA A 49 2.94 -3.39 -8.18
N PHE A 50 4.02 -4.13 -7.94
CA PHE A 50 4.12 -5.53 -8.34
C PHE A 50 3.05 -6.40 -7.71
N ILE A 51 2.88 -6.36 -6.38
CA ILE A 51 1.92 -7.26 -5.72
C ILE A 51 0.47 -6.89 -6.06
N ILE A 52 0.14 -5.59 -6.03
CA ILE A 52 -1.22 -5.09 -6.24
C ILE A 52 -1.67 -5.31 -7.68
N GLN A 53 -0.86 -4.89 -8.67
CA GLN A 53 -1.25 -5.04 -10.07
C GLN A 53 -1.28 -6.50 -10.51
N SER A 54 -0.37 -7.34 -9.98
CA SER A 54 -0.37 -8.76 -10.29
C SER A 54 -1.64 -9.43 -9.79
N LEU A 55 -2.06 -9.14 -8.55
CA LEU A 55 -3.31 -9.66 -7.98
C LEU A 55 -4.54 -9.19 -8.79
N ASP A 56 -4.60 -7.91 -9.18
CA ASP A 56 -5.70 -7.35 -9.98
C ASP A 56 -5.81 -8.02 -11.37
N LYS A 57 -4.69 -8.38 -11.98
CA LYS A 57 -4.62 -9.01 -13.32
C LYS A 57 -4.96 -10.50 -13.33
N THR A 58 -5.14 -11.16 -12.18
CA THR A 58 -5.36 -12.63 -12.11
C THR A 58 -6.76 -13.11 -12.50
N GLN A 59 -7.71 -12.21 -12.81
CA GLN A 59 -9.14 -12.49 -13.07
C GLN A 59 -9.86 -13.25 -11.93
N GLN A 60 -9.23 -13.39 -10.76
CA GLN A 60 -9.83 -14.02 -9.59
C GLN A 60 -10.42 -12.96 -8.67
N LYS A 61 -11.73 -13.00 -8.45
CA LYS A 61 -12.47 -11.98 -7.69
C LYS A 61 -11.87 -11.68 -6.32
N LEU A 62 -11.51 -12.72 -5.55
CA LEU A 62 -10.89 -12.54 -4.22
C LEU A 62 -9.51 -11.87 -4.31
N ALA A 63 -8.70 -12.22 -5.31
CA ALA A 63 -7.40 -11.58 -5.51
C ALA A 63 -7.56 -10.11 -5.93
N GLN A 64 -8.51 -9.81 -6.81
CA GLN A 64 -8.86 -8.44 -7.20
C GLN A 64 -9.37 -7.61 -6.01
N GLN A 65 -10.15 -8.22 -5.11
CA GLN A 65 -10.61 -7.57 -3.88
C GLN A 65 -9.45 -7.24 -2.95
N VAL A 66 -8.50 -8.17 -2.77
CA VAL A 66 -7.30 -7.92 -1.96
C VAL A 66 -6.40 -6.86 -2.61
N ALA A 67 -6.24 -6.89 -3.93
CA ALA A 67 -5.51 -5.86 -4.68
C ALA A 67 -6.08 -4.47 -4.40
N PHE A 68 -7.41 -4.32 -4.46
CA PHE A 68 -8.08 -3.06 -4.15
C PHE A 68 -7.84 -2.62 -2.70
N LYS A 69 -7.99 -3.51 -1.71
CA LYS A 69 -7.74 -3.16 -0.29
C LYS A 69 -6.30 -2.72 -0.05
N LEU A 70 -5.33 -3.41 -0.66
CA LEU A 70 -3.91 -3.03 -0.59
C LEU A 70 -3.64 -1.67 -1.26
N ALA A 71 -4.28 -1.41 -2.42
CA ALA A 71 -4.19 -0.13 -3.10
C ALA A 71 -4.81 1.00 -2.27
N GLU A 72 -5.95 0.75 -1.64
CA GLU A 72 -6.67 1.72 -0.80
C GLU A 72 -5.82 2.16 0.39
N VAL A 73 -5.26 1.22 1.18
CA VAL A 73 -4.42 1.58 2.33
C VAL A 73 -3.15 2.31 1.90
N TRP A 74 -2.56 1.90 0.76
CA TRP A 74 -1.39 2.56 0.21
C TRP A 74 -1.69 4.01 -0.22
N LEU A 75 -2.78 4.21 -0.98
CA LEU A 75 -3.23 5.53 -1.40
C LEU A 75 -3.55 6.43 -0.22
N ARG A 76 -4.22 5.91 0.81
CA ARG A 76 -4.52 6.66 2.04
C ARG A 76 -3.25 7.10 2.78
N SER A 77 -2.27 6.21 2.93
CA SER A 77 -0.97 6.54 3.56
C SER A 77 -0.24 7.64 2.78
N ASN A 78 -0.15 7.50 1.46
CA ASN A 78 0.47 8.50 0.59
C ASN A 78 -0.25 9.84 0.62
N TYR A 79 -1.59 9.83 0.55
CA TYR A 79 -2.41 11.03 0.63
C TYR A 79 -2.24 11.74 1.97
N LYS A 80 -2.21 11.00 3.09
CA LYS A 80 -1.98 11.57 4.42
C LYS A 80 -0.64 12.28 4.50
N SER A 81 0.44 11.65 4.04
CA SER A 81 1.76 12.29 3.96
C SER A 81 1.72 13.58 3.16
N PHE A 82 1.11 13.53 1.97
CA PHE A 82 1.01 14.71 1.11
C PHE A 82 0.17 15.83 1.75
N ALA A 83 -0.97 15.50 2.35
CA ALA A 83 -1.87 16.47 2.97
C ALA A 83 -1.27 17.15 4.20
N GLU A 84 -0.54 16.41 5.04
CA GLU A 84 0.03 16.93 6.28
C GLU A 84 1.40 17.59 6.08
N LYS A 85 2.22 17.03 5.20
CA LYS A 85 3.65 17.39 5.07
C LYS A 85 3.98 18.04 3.72
N SER A 86 3.02 18.17 2.81
CA SER A 86 3.21 18.69 1.43
C SER A 86 4.30 17.93 0.65
N MET A 87 4.52 16.66 0.99
CA MET A 87 5.59 15.84 0.42
C MET A 87 5.20 14.37 0.36
N MET A 88 5.82 13.66 -0.58
CA MET A 88 5.76 12.21 -0.72
C MET A 88 7.16 11.64 -0.55
N PHE A 89 7.26 10.45 0.02
CA PHE A 89 8.55 9.83 0.37
C PHE A 89 8.97 8.74 -0.61
N GLU A 90 10.26 8.43 -0.62
CA GLU A 90 10.79 7.30 -1.40
C GLU A 90 10.25 5.94 -0.93
N LYS A 91 9.95 5.82 0.38
CA LYS A 91 9.48 4.62 1.07
C LYS A 91 8.65 5.01 2.29
N TYR A 92 7.77 4.14 2.74
CA TYR A 92 6.84 4.38 3.84
C TYR A 92 6.99 3.35 4.95
N ASP A 93 6.62 3.72 6.17
CA ASP A 93 6.49 2.79 7.28
C ASP A 93 5.12 2.11 7.22
N VAL A 94 5.09 0.77 7.12
CA VAL A 94 3.83 0.02 7.09
C VAL A 94 3.04 0.11 8.40
N LEU A 95 3.71 0.41 9.52
CA LEU A 95 3.13 0.52 10.85
C LEU A 95 2.54 1.90 11.11
N ALA A 96 2.97 2.93 10.37
CA ALA A 96 2.58 4.31 10.62
C ALA A 96 2.10 5.02 9.34
N SER A 97 0.79 5.14 9.20
CA SER A 97 0.16 5.79 8.04
C SER A 97 0.63 7.24 7.87
N GLY A 98 1.09 7.57 6.67
CA GLY A 98 1.62 8.91 6.32
C GLY A 98 3.05 9.18 6.77
N GLU A 99 3.73 8.21 7.38
CA GLU A 99 5.12 8.35 7.81
C GLU A 99 6.10 7.73 6.81
N THR A 100 7.25 8.38 6.68
CA THR A 100 8.37 7.86 5.88
C THR A 100 8.94 6.62 6.53
N GLY A 101 9.36 5.67 5.70
CA GLY A 101 10.24 4.60 6.15
C GLY A 101 11.64 5.12 6.47
N GLY A 102 12.46 4.30 7.12
CA GLY A 102 13.80 4.67 7.60
C GLY A 102 14.86 3.59 7.39
N GLY A 103 15.92 3.65 8.20
CA GLY A 103 17.01 2.67 8.18
C GLY A 103 18.10 2.94 7.13
N GLY A 104 19.13 2.09 7.15
CA GLY A 104 20.32 2.19 6.30
C GLY A 104 21.18 3.43 6.52
N GLU A 105 21.97 3.78 5.50
CA GLU A 105 23.12 4.71 5.64
C GLU A 105 22.79 6.19 5.41
N TYR A 106 21.62 6.51 4.83
CA TYR A 106 21.29 7.88 4.42
C TYR A 106 19.85 8.28 4.76
N THR A 107 19.65 9.60 4.87
CA THR A 107 18.36 10.21 5.17
C THR A 107 17.35 10.00 4.02
N PRO A 108 16.08 9.71 4.34
CA PRO A 108 15.04 9.49 3.32
C PRO A 108 14.89 10.67 2.36
N GLN A 109 14.70 10.37 1.07
CA GLN A 109 14.50 11.36 0.01
C GLN A 109 13.01 11.69 -0.23
N THR A 110 12.75 12.84 -0.85
CA THR A 110 11.41 13.45 -0.96
C THR A 110 11.01 13.72 -2.41
N GLY A 111 9.71 13.75 -2.71
CA GLY A 111 9.16 13.97 -4.07
C GLY A 111 9.31 12.80 -5.04
N PHE A 112 9.76 11.64 -4.56
CA PHE A 112 10.34 10.55 -5.34
C PHE A 112 9.48 10.05 -6.51
N GLY A 113 10.07 9.98 -7.71
CA GLY A 113 9.34 9.76 -8.97
C GLY A 113 8.52 8.47 -9.02
N TRP A 114 9.04 7.34 -8.50
CA TRP A 114 8.27 6.10 -8.46
C TRP A 114 7.03 6.20 -7.57
N THR A 115 7.03 7.07 -6.55
CA THR A 115 5.95 7.12 -5.56
C THR A 115 4.76 7.79 -6.21
N ASN A 116 5.04 8.91 -6.86
CA ASN A 116 4.08 9.66 -7.65
C ASN A 116 3.52 8.78 -8.77
N GLY A 117 4.39 8.08 -9.50
CA GLY A 117 3.99 7.18 -10.59
C GLY A 117 3.01 6.08 -10.13
N VAL A 118 3.36 5.35 -9.07
CA VAL A 118 2.51 4.28 -8.52
C VAL A 118 1.18 4.82 -7.99
N VAL A 119 1.19 5.98 -7.32
CA VAL A 119 -0.05 6.63 -6.87
C VAL A 119 -0.94 7.00 -8.06
N PHE A 120 -0.39 7.57 -9.13
CA PHE A 120 -1.18 7.88 -10.33
C PHE A 120 -1.72 6.62 -11.01
N GLU A 121 -0.95 5.55 -11.10
CA GLU A 121 -1.44 4.27 -11.65
C GLU A 121 -2.62 3.72 -10.84
N PHE A 122 -2.54 3.76 -9.51
CA PHE A 122 -3.63 3.27 -8.65
C PHE A 122 -4.85 4.19 -8.67
N LEU A 123 -4.66 5.51 -8.71
CA LEU A 123 -5.78 6.46 -8.87
C LEU A 123 -6.44 6.31 -10.24
N ASN A 124 -5.69 6.08 -11.31
CA ASN A 124 -6.26 5.79 -12.63
C ASN A 124 -7.09 4.48 -12.62
N ARG A 125 -6.70 3.49 -11.82
CA ARG A 125 -7.39 2.20 -11.74
C ARG A 125 -8.60 2.20 -10.78
N TRP A 126 -8.48 2.88 -9.64
CA TRP A 126 -9.43 2.78 -8.52
C TRP A 126 -9.87 4.13 -7.92
N GLY A 127 -9.48 5.27 -8.51
CA GLY A 127 -9.75 6.60 -7.97
C GLY A 127 -11.24 6.88 -7.71
N ASP A 128 -12.13 6.40 -8.58
CA ASP A 128 -13.59 6.54 -8.40
C ASP A 128 -14.16 5.61 -7.32
N THR A 129 -13.45 4.52 -7.02
CA THR A 129 -13.86 3.50 -6.04
C THR A 129 -13.36 3.83 -4.64
N VAL A 130 -12.18 4.46 -4.53
CA VAL A 130 -11.63 4.91 -3.26
C VAL A 130 -12.50 6.06 -2.75
N SER A 131 -13.35 5.77 -1.77
CA SER A 131 -14.15 6.80 -1.13
C SER A 131 -13.28 7.60 -0.16
N ASN A 132 -13.26 8.93 -0.33
CA ASN A 132 -13.06 9.79 0.82
C ASN A 132 -14.19 9.46 1.80
N GLY A 133 -13.88 9.11 3.05
CA GLY A 133 -14.84 8.76 4.10
C GLY A 133 -15.81 9.88 4.50
N THR A 134 -16.12 10.80 3.58
CA THR A 134 -16.95 12.00 3.75
C THR A 134 -18.25 11.98 2.94
N ASN A 135 -18.55 10.90 2.19
CA ASN A 135 -19.76 10.85 1.34
C ASN A 135 -21.02 10.24 2.00
N GLU A 136 -20.99 9.84 3.26
CA GLU A 136 -22.20 9.38 3.97
C GLU A 136 -23.08 10.53 4.49
N SER A 137 -22.53 11.74 4.67
CA SER A 137 -23.27 12.89 5.20
C SER A 137 -23.87 13.83 4.15
N ARG A 138 -23.59 13.64 2.85
CA ARG A 138 -24.09 14.50 1.76
C ARG A 138 -25.29 13.94 0.97
N ARG A 139 -25.78 12.75 1.30
CA ARG A 139 -26.93 12.13 0.61
C ARG A 139 -28.27 12.26 1.34
N GLN A 140 -28.34 13.04 2.42
CA GLN A 140 -29.58 13.37 3.14
C GLN A 140 -29.86 14.88 3.18
N GLY A 141 -29.65 15.58 2.07
CA GLY A 141 -30.01 16.98 1.89
C GLY A 141 -30.94 17.16 0.70
#